data_AF-A0A1B2JAT7-F1
#
_entry.id   AF-A0A1B2JAT7-F1
#
_cell.length_a   1.000
_cell.length_b   1.000
_cell.length_c   1.000
_cell.angle_alpha   90.00
_cell.angle_beta   90.00
_cell.angle_gamma   90.00
#
_symmetry.space_group_name_H-M   'P 1'
#
loop_
_entity.id
_entity.type
_entity.pdbx_description
1 polymer ?
#
loop_
_entity_poly.entity_id
_entity_poly.type
_entity_poly.pdbx_seq_one_letter_code
_entity_poly.pdbx_strand_id
1 'polypeptide(L)'
;MAPVLEKPLFPQALSSSFASRTRNGETGIFISAAAPRSTKRNTAVVNYAEFERDFEEDEKDEDFYDDLVDISLMASRSNNSNSHINVSSNFQGKEAVPTVGTSFSDQQILYNSSLPELVIPIKINIEYNGNKIQDCFLWNINETLITPESFATIFCNDMELPNSCIQQIETQINNQIEEFSPFVTLQFPKDGVDSKHCVIQVSVNIGKQLYEDQIEWDLNNESYTPEQFAHDVVSDMGLAPEFKPAISVAIHEQLLKLKKEYVENPQLNIFQQHNLPRYNQCYQKQPNIYDVSSDYQGLRYDKDAGEKWTPRVEFLSQWEIEKREIERERNIRRMKRESMRHGEDRNKRRATRRKYDDDGLRL
;
A
#
# COMPACT_ATOMS: atom_id res chain seq x y z
N MET A 1 18.93 46.56 37.70
CA MET A 1 18.09 45.65 36.90
C MET A 1 18.75 45.52 35.54
N ALA A 2 19.23 44.32 35.20
CA ALA A 2 19.72 44.07 33.84
C ALA A 2 18.52 44.07 32.87
N PRO A 3 18.65 44.62 31.65
CA PRO A 3 17.58 44.56 30.67
C PRO A 3 17.35 43.10 30.28
N VAL A 4 16.11 42.64 30.38
CA VAL A 4 15.68 41.36 29.83
C VAL A 4 15.80 41.50 28.31
N LEU A 5 16.86 40.94 27.73
CA LEU A 5 16.94 40.73 26.29
C LEU A 5 15.80 39.79 25.92
N GLU A 6 14.72 40.32 25.36
CA GLU A 6 13.69 39.52 24.70
C GLU A 6 14.39 38.64 23.67
N LYS A 7 14.39 37.32 23.91
CA LYS A 7 14.88 36.37 22.90
C LYS A 7 14.09 36.63 21.61
N PRO A 8 14.75 36.72 20.44
CA PRO A 8 14.03 36.89 19.18
C PRO A 8 13.05 35.72 19.02
N LEU A 9 11.76 36.05 18.91
CA LEU A 9 10.73 35.06 18.66
C LEU A 9 10.94 34.49 17.26
N PHE A 10 11.20 33.19 17.21
CA PHE A 10 11.24 32.49 15.93
C PHE A 10 9.82 32.41 15.36
N PRO A 11 9.62 32.69 14.07
CA PRO A 11 8.27 32.65 13.52
C PRO A 11 7.81 31.19 13.43
N GLN A 12 6.55 30.95 13.78
CA GLN A 12 5.96 29.62 13.80
C GLN A 12 5.50 29.21 12.40
N ALA A 13 5.55 27.90 12.10
CA ALA A 13 5.07 27.30 10.85
C ALA A 13 5.71 27.89 9.56
N LEU A 14 6.96 28.34 9.62
CA LEU A 14 7.65 28.93 8.46
C LEU A 14 8.10 27.94 7.40
N SER A 15 8.41 26.70 7.78
CA SER A 15 9.09 25.77 6.87
C SER A 15 8.62 24.33 7.03
N SER A 16 8.52 23.61 5.92
CA SER A 16 8.30 22.16 5.91
C SER A 16 9.42 21.47 5.15
N SER A 17 9.91 20.35 5.70
CA SER A 17 10.83 19.44 5.01
C SER A 17 10.19 18.07 4.74
N PHE A 18 8.86 17.96 4.84
CA PHE A 18 8.12 16.70 4.71
C PHE A 18 8.42 15.97 3.40
N ALA A 19 8.16 16.59 2.23
CA ALA A 19 8.40 15.98 0.92
C ALA A 19 9.86 15.56 0.69
N SER A 20 10.82 16.33 1.22
CA SER A 20 12.24 15.98 1.14
C SER A 20 12.57 14.74 2.00
N ARG A 21 12.01 14.67 3.21
CA ARG A 21 12.21 13.51 4.10
C ARG A 21 11.52 12.26 3.57
N THR A 22 10.34 12.36 2.96
CA THR A 22 9.68 11.20 2.36
C THR A 22 10.44 10.69 1.14
N ARG A 23 10.94 11.59 0.29
CA ARG A 23 11.69 11.23 -0.92
C ARG A 23 13.09 10.66 -0.64
N ASN A 24 13.79 11.22 0.34
CA ASN A 24 15.19 10.88 0.62
C ASN A 24 15.38 9.96 1.84
N GLY A 25 14.36 9.79 2.68
CA GLY A 25 14.40 8.92 3.84
C GLY A 25 14.07 7.47 3.51
N GLU A 26 14.40 6.55 4.42
CA GLU A 26 13.94 5.16 4.37
C GLU A 26 12.44 5.11 4.77
N THR A 27 11.55 5.60 3.92
CA THR A 27 10.10 5.56 4.12
C THR A 27 9.45 4.48 3.26
N GLY A 28 8.33 3.91 3.73
CA GLY A 28 7.59 2.88 2.97
C GLY A 28 6.86 3.40 1.71
N ILE A 29 6.72 4.73 1.56
CA ILE A 29 5.87 5.33 0.52
C ILE A 29 6.57 5.45 -0.84
N PHE A 30 7.88 5.75 -0.86
CA PHE A 30 8.68 5.86 -2.08
C PHE A 30 9.47 4.59 -2.32
N ILE A 31 9.13 3.89 -3.40
CA ILE A 31 9.87 2.74 -3.89
C ILE A 31 10.69 3.20 -5.09
N SER A 32 12.01 3.35 -4.88
CA SER A 32 12.92 3.63 -5.98
C SER A 32 12.93 2.43 -6.91
N ALA A 33 12.41 2.60 -8.13
CA ALA A 33 12.57 1.57 -9.15
C ALA A 33 14.04 1.58 -9.54
N ALA A 34 14.75 0.47 -9.32
CA ALA A 34 16.08 0.32 -9.89
C ALA A 34 15.97 0.55 -11.40
N ALA A 35 16.87 1.38 -11.95
CA ALA A 35 16.98 1.53 -13.39
C ALA A 35 17.05 0.13 -14.00
N PRO A 36 16.25 -0.17 -15.05
CA PRO A 36 16.27 -1.50 -15.65
C PRO A 36 17.72 -1.80 -16.02
N ARG A 37 18.31 -2.79 -15.35
CA ARG A 37 19.60 -3.33 -15.77
C ARG A 37 19.38 -3.83 -17.17
N SER A 38 19.77 -3.02 -18.15
CA SER A 38 19.83 -3.43 -19.55
C SER A 38 20.65 -4.71 -19.55
N THR A 39 19.98 -5.84 -19.72
CA THR A 39 20.64 -7.06 -20.12
C THR A 39 21.16 -6.75 -21.52
N LYS A 40 22.38 -6.21 -21.60
CA LYS A 40 23.19 -6.25 -22.82
C LYS A 40 23.35 -7.73 -23.14
N ARG A 41 22.42 -8.30 -23.90
CA ARG A 41 22.73 -9.45 -24.73
C ARG A 41 23.75 -8.92 -25.73
N ASN A 42 25.03 -9.11 -25.42
CA ASN A 42 26.12 -8.92 -26.36
C ASN A 42 25.93 -9.92 -27.50
N THR A 43 25.09 -9.58 -28.48
CA THR A 43 25.29 -10.06 -29.84
C THR A 43 26.41 -9.22 -30.42
N ALA A 44 27.64 -9.69 -30.24
CA ALA A 44 28.80 -9.18 -30.94
C ALA A 44 28.58 -9.42 -32.44
N VAL A 45 28.10 -8.40 -33.15
CA VAL A 45 28.25 -8.33 -34.60
C VAL A 45 29.66 -7.80 -34.82
N VAL A 46 30.57 -8.73 -35.09
CA VAL A 46 31.97 -8.45 -35.41
C VAL A 46 32.01 -7.77 -36.77
N ASN A 47 32.37 -6.49 -36.80
CA ASN A 47 32.65 -5.76 -38.03
C ASN A 47 34.14 -5.92 -38.36
N TYR A 48 34.45 -6.72 -39.39
CA TYR A 48 35.81 -6.91 -39.92
C TYR A 48 36.06 -5.88 -41.01
N ALA A 49 36.40 -4.67 -40.62
CA ALA A 49 37.07 -3.74 -41.52
C ALA A 49 37.85 -2.73 -40.67
N GLU A 50 39.11 -2.54 -41.07
CA GLU A 50 39.97 -1.39 -40.79
C GLU A 50 40.96 -1.46 -39.61
N PHE A 51 42.18 -1.82 -40.05
CA PHE A 51 43.47 -1.18 -39.76
C PHE A 51 44.40 -1.80 -38.71
N GLU A 52 45.35 -2.55 -39.26
CA GLU A 52 46.72 -2.68 -38.78
C GLU A 52 47.31 -1.31 -38.40
N ARG A 53 47.93 -1.23 -37.22
CA ARG A 53 49.21 -0.56 -37.00
C ARG A 53 49.83 -1.16 -35.75
N ASP A 54 50.85 -1.99 -35.95
CA ASP A 54 51.90 -2.26 -34.97
C ASP A 54 52.52 -0.92 -34.54
N PHE A 55 52.73 -0.70 -33.25
CA PHE A 55 53.88 0.06 -32.74
C PHE A 55 54.04 -0.15 -31.23
N GLU A 56 55.09 -0.90 -30.94
CA GLU A 56 56.00 -0.98 -29.79
C GLU A 56 55.63 -0.31 -28.45
N GLU A 57 55.74 -1.16 -27.44
CA GLU A 57 55.87 -0.93 -26.00
C GLU A 57 57.20 -0.22 -25.70
N ASP A 58 57.14 0.99 -25.14
CA ASP A 58 58.30 1.65 -24.53
C ASP A 58 57.87 2.33 -23.22
N GLU A 59 58.38 1.79 -22.12
CA GLU A 59 58.40 2.37 -20.77
C GLU A 59 59.25 3.65 -20.77
N LYS A 60 58.71 4.78 -20.30
CA LYS A 60 59.51 5.84 -19.66
C LYS A 60 58.74 6.56 -18.56
N ASP A 61 59.34 6.48 -17.38
CA ASP A 61 59.18 7.39 -16.25
C ASP A 61 59.44 8.84 -16.66
N GLU A 62 58.61 9.79 -16.22
CA GLU A 62 59.07 11.14 -15.85
C GLU A 62 58.22 11.70 -14.71
N ASP A 63 58.87 11.89 -13.57
CA ASP A 63 58.41 12.68 -12.44
C ASP A 63 58.30 14.17 -12.84
N PHE A 64 57.12 14.77 -12.67
CA PHE A 64 56.99 16.22 -12.64
C PHE A 64 56.02 16.66 -11.53
N TYR A 65 56.60 17.20 -10.47
CA TYR A 65 55.91 18.02 -9.48
C TYR A 65 55.39 19.29 -10.18
N ASP A 66 54.10 19.58 -10.09
CA ASP A 66 53.67 20.98 -10.05
C ASP A 66 52.47 21.16 -9.11
N ASP A 67 52.64 22.14 -8.24
CA ASP A 67 51.88 22.46 -7.06
C ASP A 67 51.14 23.76 -7.40
N LEU A 68 49.89 23.65 -7.88
CA LEU A 68 49.04 24.81 -8.17
C LEU A 68 47.71 24.69 -7.45
N VAL A 69 47.72 25.29 -6.26
CA VAL A 69 46.59 25.63 -5.41
C VAL A 69 45.75 26.68 -6.15
N ASP A 70 44.69 26.27 -6.84
CA ASP A 70 43.85 27.24 -7.55
C ASP A 70 42.77 27.82 -6.62
N ILE A 71 43.00 29.09 -6.30
CA ILE A 71 42.21 30.00 -5.48
C ILE A 71 40.93 30.34 -6.25
N SER A 72 39.87 29.57 -6.05
CA SER A 72 38.54 29.89 -6.63
C SER A 72 37.40 29.81 -5.59
N LEU A 73 37.66 30.32 -4.39
CA LEU A 73 36.68 30.38 -3.28
C LEU A 73 36.47 31.78 -2.69
N MET A 74 36.88 32.85 -3.40
CA MET A 74 36.88 34.21 -2.85
C MET A 74 36.30 35.27 -3.81
N ALA A 75 35.27 34.95 -4.59
CA ALA A 75 34.59 35.94 -5.43
C ALA A 75 33.07 35.72 -5.49
N SER A 76 32.37 36.05 -4.39
CA SER A 76 30.96 36.46 -4.39
C SER A 76 30.56 37.03 -3.02
N ARG A 77 31.20 38.14 -2.62
CA ARG A 77 30.66 39.02 -1.57
C ARG A 77 30.11 40.28 -2.24
N SER A 78 28.88 40.16 -2.74
CA SER A 78 28.10 41.31 -3.16
C SER A 78 27.58 42.04 -1.92
N ASN A 79 27.92 43.32 -1.81
CA ASN A 79 27.38 44.24 -0.83
C ASN A 79 25.89 44.44 -1.10
N ASN A 80 25.03 43.88 -0.25
CA ASN A 80 23.64 44.29 -0.18
C ASN A 80 23.38 44.91 1.19
N SER A 81 23.36 46.24 1.24
CA SER A 81 22.96 47.05 2.38
C SER A 81 21.44 47.05 2.49
N ASN A 82 20.87 45.92 2.91
CA ASN A 82 19.48 45.84 3.31
C ASN A 82 19.40 45.11 4.65
N SER A 83 19.01 45.83 5.70
CA SER A 83 18.87 45.33 7.08
C SER A 83 17.60 44.48 7.24
N HIS A 84 17.38 43.51 6.36
CA HIS A 84 16.45 42.43 6.61
C HIS A 84 17.23 41.35 7.37
N ILE A 85 16.81 41.10 8.62
CA ILE A 85 17.29 39.96 9.41
C ILE A 85 17.07 38.72 8.54
N ASN A 86 18.15 38.12 8.06
CA ASN A 86 18.08 36.96 7.19
C ASN A 86 17.76 35.73 8.03
N VAL A 87 16.47 35.53 8.34
CA VAL A 87 15.97 34.40 9.14
C VAL A 87 16.27 33.05 8.46
N SER A 88 16.61 33.06 7.17
CA SER A 88 16.87 31.87 6.35
C SER A 88 18.16 31.10 6.70
N SER A 89 19.15 31.71 7.36
CA SER A 89 20.42 31.01 7.62
C SER A 89 20.32 29.91 8.68
N ASN A 90 19.26 29.94 9.52
CA ASN A 90 19.06 28.98 10.60
C ASN A 90 17.89 28.02 10.36
N PHE A 91 17.09 28.22 9.30
CA PHE A 91 15.96 27.34 8.97
C PHE A 91 16.29 26.49 7.74
N GLN A 92 16.58 25.22 7.98
CA GLN A 92 16.76 24.22 6.93
C GLN A 92 15.39 23.65 6.50
N GLY A 93 14.69 24.35 5.62
CA GLY A 93 13.43 23.87 5.04
C GLY A 93 12.86 24.83 4.01
N LYS A 94 12.11 24.31 3.04
CA LYS A 94 11.36 25.15 2.10
C LYS A 94 10.26 25.87 2.87
N GLU A 95 9.96 27.11 2.47
CA GLU A 95 8.86 27.89 3.04
C GLU A 95 7.58 27.05 3.04
N ALA A 96 6.94 26.92 4.20
CA ALA A 96 5.72 26.16 4.33
C ALA A 96 4.61 26.90 3.61
N VAL A 97 3.98 26.24 2.65
CA VAL A 97 2.78 26.76 2.03
C VAL A 97 1.64 26.60 3.04
N PRO A 98 0.89 27.66 3.39
CA PRO A 98 -0.27 27.54 4.26
C PRO A 98 -1.25 26.55 3.64
N THR A 99 -1.58 25.48 4.37
CA THR A 99 -2.65 24.58 3.96
C THR A 99 -3.96 25.37 4.05
N VAL A 100 -4.58 25.66 2.91
CA VAL A 100 -5.90 26.30 2.91
C VAL A 100 -6.90 25.25 3.36
N GLY A 101 -7.22 25.25 4.66
CA GLY A 101 -8.20 24.35 5.23
C GLY A 101 -9.59 24.64 4.66
N THR A 102 -10.27 23.61 4.17
CA THR A 102 -11.68 23.71 3.82
C THR A 102 -12.47 23.87 5.11
N SER A 103 -13.17 24.99 5.26
CA SER A 103 -14.09 25.19 6.38
C SER A 103 -15.48 24.69 5.99
N PHE A 104 -16.07 23.89 6.85
CA PHE A 104 -17.42 23.38 6.69
C PHE A 104 -18.34 24.02 7.73
N SER A 105 -19.61 24.15 7.39
CA SER A 105 -20.62 24.63 8.34
C SER A 105 -20.90 23.59 9.44
N ASP A 106 -21.31 24.05 10.62
CA ASP A 106 -21.68 23.16 11.73
C ASP A 106 -22.78 22.16 11.32
N GLN A 107 -23.70 22.57 10.45
CA GLN A 107 -24.75 21.69 9.93
C GLN A 107 -24.20 20.55 9.08
N GLN A 108 -23.21 20.83 8.22
CA GLN A 108 -22.55 19.83 7.39
C GLN A 108 -21.75 18.85 8.25
N ILE A 109 -21.03 19.35 9.25
CA ILE A 109 -20.25 18.52 10.18
C ILE A 109 -21.17 17.59 10.97
N LEU A 110 -22.26 18.14 11.53
CA LEU A 110 -23.24 17.37 12.29
C LEU A 110 -23.89 16.29 11.43
N TYR A 111 -24.26 16.63 10.19
CA TYR A 111 -24.82 15.65 9.25
C TYR A 111 -23.83 14.53 8.95
N ASN A 112 -22.58 14.83 8.58
CA ASN A 112 -21.56 13.83 8.27
C ASN A 112 -21.32 12.90 9.48
N SER A 113 -21.24 13.47 10.69
CA SER A 113 -21.03 12.71 11.94
C SER A 113 -22.18 11.76 12.31
N SER A 114 -23.38 11.98 11.75
CA SER A 114 -24.57 11.16 12.02
C SER A 114 -24.65 9.91 11.14
N LEU A 115 -23.85 9.83 10.09
CA LEU A 115 -23.82 8.70 9.17
C LEU A 115 -23.00 7.54 9.78
N PRO A 116 -23.39 6.28 9.52
CA PRO A 116 -22.63 5.14 9.98
C PRO A 116 -21.26 5.08 9.28
N GLU A 117 -20.23 4.70 10.02
CA GLU A 117 -18.88 4.51 9.48
C GLU A 117 -18.79 3.18 8.73
N LEU A 118 -18.54 3.25 7.42
CA LEU A 118 -18.39 2.08 6.55
C LEU A 118 -17.09 2.21 5.77
N VAL A 119 -16.03 1.62 6.32
CA VAL A 119 -14.68 1.73 5.77
C VAL A 119 -14.39 0.68 4.71
N ILE A 120 -13.68 1.11 3.67
CA ILE A 120 -13.08 0.24 2.66
C ILE A 120 -11.58 0.52 2.55
N PRO A 121 -10.76 -0.49 2.22
CA PRO A 121 -9.34 -0.32 1.97
C PRO A 121 -9.13 0.29 0.58
N ILE A 122 -8.31 1.32 0.53
CA ILE A 122 -7.88 1.97 -0.70
C ILE A 122 -6.37 1.83 -0.81
N LYS A 123 -5.90 1.40 -1.99
CA LYS A 123 -4.49 1.35 -2.34
C LYS A 123 -4.23 2.21 -3.55
N ILE A 124 -3.25 3.10 -3.46
CA ILE A 124 -2.82 3.93 -4.58
C ILE A 124 -1.42 3.53 -5.00
N ASN A 125 -1.18 3.54 -6.31
CA ASN A 125 0.11 3.28 -6.90
C ASN A 125 0.33 4.21 -8.09
N ILE A 126 1.29 5.12 -7.95
CA ILE A 126 1.56 6.19 -8.91
C ILE A 126 3.02 6.10 -9.33
N GLU A 127 3.30 6.35 -10.60
CA GLU A 127 4.67 6.45 -11.10
C GLU A 127 5.01 7.93 -11.37
N TYR A 128 6.10 8.40 -10.77
CA TYR A 128 6.58 9.78 -10.94
C TYR A 128 8.11 9.82 -10.95
N ASN A 129 8.68 10.42 -12.01
CA ASN A 129 10.13 10.53 -12.24
C ASN A 129 10.88 9.19 -12.11
N GLY A 130 10.27 8.09 -12.55
CA GLY A 130 10.84 6.74 -12.45
C GLY A 130 10.76 6.11 -11.05
N ASN A 131 10.21 6.80 -10.06
CA ASN A 131 9.91 6.24 -8.75
C ASN A 131 8.45 5.80 -8.69
N LYS A 132 8.17 4.72 -7.96
CA LYS A 132 6.81 4.31 -7.63
C LYS A 132 6.44 4.83 -6.25
N ILE A 133 5.26 5.42 -6.14
CA ILE A 133 4.68 5.90 -4.89
C ILE A 133 3.52 4.99 -4.57
N GLN A 134 3.63 4.25 -3.47
CA GLN A 134 2.60 3.33 -3.01
C GLN A 134 2.13 3.76 -1.64
N ASP A 135 0.82 3.90 -1.49
CA ASP A 135 0.20 4.23 -0.21
C ASP A 135 -1.11 3.44 -0.04
N CYS A 136 -1.52 3.26 1.21
CA CYS A 136 -2.72 2.54 1.55
C CYS A 136 -3.41 3.13 2.77
N PHE A 137 -4.73 3.28 2.70
CA PHE A 137 -5.53 3.90 3.75
C PHE A 137 -6.95 3.34 3.74
N LEU A 138 -7.74 3.70 4.76
CA LEU A 138 -9.16 3.38 4.82
C LEU A 138 -9.98 4.58 4.38
N TRP A 139 -11.06 4.32 3.64
CA TRP A 139 -11.99 5.34 3.17
C TRP A 139 -13.40 5.02 3.66
N ASN A 140 -14.03 5.97 4.36
CA ASN A 140 -15.44 5.84 4.71
C ASN A 140 -16.30 6.15 3.48
N ILE A 141 -17.05 5.18 2.98
CA ILE A 141 -17.90 5.37 1.79
C ILE A 141 -19.03 6.37 2.01
N ASN A 142 -19.40 6.61 3.27
CA ASN A 142 -20.43 7.58 3.66
C ASN A 142 -19.85 8.97 3.93
N GLU A 143 -18.56 9.20 3.65
CA GLU A 143 -17.94 10.51 3.77
C GLU A 143 -18.55 11.50 2.76
N THR A 144 -19.01 12.65 3.25
CA THR A 144 -19.73 13.65 2.43
C THR A 144 -19.00 14.98 2.27
N LEU A 145 -17.97 15.25 3.07
CA LEU A 145 -17.24 16.52 3.10
C LEU A 145 -15.94 16.46 2.30
N ILE A 146 -15.22 15.35 2.41
CA ILE A 146 -13.95 15.15 1.70
C ILE A 146 -14.19 14.30 0.45
N THR A 147 -14.01 14.91 -0.72
CA THR A 147 -14.07 14.18 -2.00
C THR A 147 -12.73 13.50 -2.31
N PRO A 148 -12.72 12.42 -3.10
CA PRO A 148 -11.48 11.81 -3.60
C PRO A 148 -10.57 12.80 -4.33
N GLU A 149 -11.13 13.78 -5.07
CA GLU A 149 -10.39 14.86 -5.71
C GLU A 149 -9.71 15.78 -4.69
N SER A 150 -10.43 16.18 -3.64
CA SER A 150 -9.89 17.00 -2.55
C SER A 150 -8.75 16.28 -1.84
N PHE A 151 -8.95 15.00 -1.51
CA PHE A 151 -7.90 14.14 -0.94
C PHE A 151 -6.68 14.05 -1.86
N ALA A 152 -6.87 13.77 -3.15
CA ALA A 152 -5.79 13.67 -4.13
C ALA A 152 -5.01 14.99 -4.29
N THR A 153 -5.71 16.13 -4.18
CA THR A 153 -5.09 17.46 -4.20
C THR A 153 -4.22 17.68 -2.97
N ILE A 154 -4.71 17.35 -1.78
CA ILE A 154 -3.94 17.43 -0.53
C ILE A 154 -2.71 16.52 -0.60
N PHE A 155 -2.90 15.26 -0.99
CA PHE A 155 -1.81 14.29 -1.14
C PHE A 155 -0.73 14.78 -2.12
N CYS A 156 -1.11 15.30 -3.28
CA CYS A 156 -0.15 15.85 -4.25
C CYS A 156 0.59 17.08 -3.71
N ASN A 157 -0.10 17.96 -2.97
CA ASN A 157 0.52 19.13 -2.35
C ASN A 157 1.55 18.72 -1.28
N ASP A 158 1.18 17.79 -0.41
CA ASP A 158 2.05 17.30 0.66
C ASP A 158 3.30 16.60 0.10
N MET A 159 3.13 15.82 -0.95
CA MET A 159 4.21 15.05 -1.58
C MET A 159 4.99 15.84 -2.65
N GLU A 160 4.61 17.10 -2.89
CA GLU A 160 5.13 17.97 -3.96
C GLU A 160 5.11 17.28 -5.34
N LEU A 161 3.98 16.65 -5.66
CA LEU A 161 3.70 15.98 -6.93
C LEU A 161 3.01 16.93 -7.92
N PRO A 162 3.17 16.73 -9.23
CA PRO A 162 2.49 17.55 -10.23
C PRO A 162 0.98 17.29 -10.22
N ASN A 163 0.19 18.33 -10.56
CA ASN A 163 -1.27 18.25 -10.63
C ASN A 163 -1.78 17.17 -11.62
N SER A 164 -0.95 16.73 -12.57
CA SER A 164 -1.27 15.60 -13.45
C SER A 164 -1.53 14.27 -12.71
N CYS A 165 -1.01 14.12 -11.48
CA CYS A 165 -1.22 12.94 -10.66
C CYS A 165 -2.60 12.94 -9.96
N ILE A 166 -3.23 14.11 -9.77
CA ILE A 166 -4.50 14.24 -9.03
C ILE A 166 -5.59 13.35 -9.66
N GLN A 167 -5.80 13.49 -10.97
CA GLN A 167 -6.79 12.72 -11.72
C GLN A 167 -6.50 11.21 -11.71
N GLN A 168 -5.22 10.83 -11.69
CA GLN A 168 -4.83 9.41 -11.61
C GLN A 168 -5.19 8.82 -10.24
N ILE A 169 -4.91 9.55 -9.15
CA ILE A 169 -5.26 9.14 -7.79
C ILE A 169 -6.78 9.04 -7.64
N GLU A 170 -7.49 10.10 -8.03
CA GLU A 170 -8.95 10.16 -7.96
C GLU A 170 -9.60 8.96 -8.66
N THR A 171 -9.15 8.65 -9.88
CA THR A 171 -9.63 7.50 -10.64
C THR A 171 -9.37 6.18 -9.91
N GLN A 172 -8.19 6.00 -9.30
CA GLN A 172 -7.87 4.79 -8.54
C GLN A 172 -8.75 4.63 -7.29
N ILE A 173 -9.05 5.73 -6.59
CA ILE A 173 -9.92 5.73 -5.41
C ILE A 173 -11.36 5.37 -5.83
N ASN A 174 -11.91 6.07 -6.82
CA ASN A 174 -13.29 5.87 -7.28
C ASN A 174 -13.53 4.44 -7.79
N ASN A 175 -12.59 3.87 -8.54
CA ASN A 175 -12.70 2.48 -9.02
C ASN A 175 -12.77 1.47 -7.86
N GLN A 176 -12.00 1.69 -6.80
CA GLN A 176 -12.01 0.81 -5.62
C GLN A 176 -13.28 1.01 -4.77
N ILE A 177 -13.79 2.24 -4.68
CA ILE A 177 -15.10 2.52 -4.08
C ILE A 177 -16.20 1.74 -4.82
N GLU A 178 -16.24 1.84 -6.15
CA GLU A 178 -17.22 1.12 -6.96
C GLU A 178 -17.07 -0.41 -6.83
N GLU A 179 -15.83 -0.92 -6.78
CA GLU A 179 -15.55 -2.34 -6.63
C GLU A 179 -16.00 -2.89 -5.26
N PHE A 180 -15.74 -2.18 -4.16
CA PHE A 180 -15.96 -2.69 -2.80
C PHE A 180 -17.30 -2.31 -2.17
N SER A 181 -17.95 -1.23 -2.64
CA SER A 181 -19.23 -0.73 -2.12
C SER A 181 -20.33 -1.80 -1.98
N PRO A 182 -20.53 -2.73 -2.93
CA PRO A 182 -21.55 -3.77 -2.79
C PRO A 182 -21.31 -4.77 -1.65
N PHE A 183 -20.06 -4.89 -1.17
CA PHE A 183 -19.63 -5.96 -0.26
C PHE A 183 -19.41 -5.50 1.17
N VAL A 184 -19.17 -4.21 1.40
CA VAL A 184 -18.94 -3.65 2.73
C VAL A 184 -20.18 -3.76 3.64
N THR A 185 -21.37 -3.57 3.08
CA THR A 185 -22.65 -3.70 3.80
C THR A 185 -23.19 -5.14 3.85
N LEU A 186 -22.48 -6.08 3.23
CA LEU A 186 -22.94 -7.46 3.16
C LEU A 186 -22.86 -8.14 4.53
N GLN A 187 -23.99 -8.64 4.97
CA GLN A 187 -24.20 -9.39 6.20
C GLN A 187 -24.60 -10.82 5.85
N PHE A 188 -23.97 -11.81 6.49
CA PHE A 188 -24.36 -13.21 6.31
C PHE A 188 -25.39 -13.61 7.37
N PRO A 189 -26.36 -14.50 7.05
CA PRO A 189 -27.33 -14.99 8.01
C PRO A 189 -26.65 -15.53 9.28
N LYS A 190 -27.08 -15.03 10.46
CA LYS A 190 -26.60 -15.45 11.78
C LYS A 190 -27.32 -16.71 12.25
N ASP A 191 -27.57 -17.67 11.36
CA ASP A 191 -28.34 -18.89 11.65
C ASP A 191 -27.53 -19.85 12.55
N GLY A 192 -27.50 -19.55 13.85
CA GLY A 192 -27.33 -20.40 15.04
C GLY A 192 -26.17 -21.42 15.16
N VAL A 193 -25.50 -21.81 14.09
CA VAL A 193 -24.55 -22.94 14.07
C VAL A 193 -23.33 -22.66 13.17
N ASP A 194 -23.45 -21.76 12.18
CA ASP A 194 -22.39 -21.49 11.22
C ASP A 194 -21.98 -20.00 11.20
N SER A 195 -21.27 -19.56 12.25
CA SER A 195 -20.40 -18.39 12.13
C SER A 195 -19.53 -18.56 10.89
N LYS A 196 -19.49 -17.53 10.03
CA LYS A 196 -18.78 -17.57 8.74
C LYS A 196 -17.30 -17.28 9.00
N HIS A 197 -16.64 -18.24 9.63
CA HIS A 197 -15.20 -18.21 9.83
C HIS A 197 -14.48 -18.34 8.49
N CYS A 198 -13.41 -17.58 8.36
CA CYS A 198 -12.50 -17.63 7.22
C CYS A 198 -11.06 -17.57 7.72
N VAL A 199 -10.14 -18.05 6.90
CA VAL A 199 -8.71 -17.94 7.20
C VAL A 199 -8.14 -16.88 6.30
N ILE A 200 -7.53 -15.86 6.90
CA ILE A 200 -6.92 -14.75 6.20
C ILE A 200 -5.41 -14.84 6.36
N GLN A 201 -4.70 -14.58 5.27
CA GLN A 201 -3.25 -14.47 5.24
C GLN A 201 -2.90 -12.98 5.12
N VAL A 202 -2.25 -12.48 6.16
CA VAL A 202 -1.81 -11.09 6.26
C VAL A 202 -0.35 -11.05 5.85
N SER A 203 -0.03 -10.23 4.86
CA SER A 203 1.35 -10.05 4.36
C SER A 203 1.56 -8.57 4.09
N VAL A 204 2.41 -7.95 4.90
CA VAL A 204 2.65 -6.50 4.90
C VAL A 204 4.15 -6.25 4.84
N ASN A 205 4.58 -5.47 3.85
CA ASN A 205 5.97 -5.07 3.69
C ASN A 205 6.11 -3.56 3.93
N ILE A 206 6.95 -3.16 4.89
CA ILE A 206 7.29 -1.76 5.16
C ILE A 206 8.82 -1.65 5.21
N GLY A 207 9.40 -0.88 4.29
CA GLY A 207 10.85 -0.78 4.15
C GLY A 207 11.49 -2.14 3.92
N LYS A 208 12.33 -2.57 4.85
CA LYS A 208 13.03 -3.87 4.83
C LYS A 208 12.32 -4.95 5.65
N GLN A 209 11.25 -4.62 6.35
CA GLN A 209 10.55 -5.54 7.25
C GLN A 209 9.30 -6.11 6.58
N LEU A 210 9.22 -7.43 6.53
CA LEU A 210 8.07 -8.19 6.06
C LEU A 210 7.37 -8.84 7.27
N TYR A 211 6.17 -8.37 7.58
CA TYR A 211 5.25 -9.02 8.50
C TYR A 211 4.39 -10.05 7.75
N GLU A 212 4.38 -11.29 8.21
CA GLU A 212 3.46 -12.32 7.75
C GLU A 212 2.75 -13.00 8.91
N ASP A 213 1.46 -13.27 8.71
CA ASP A 213 0.64 -13.98 9.68
C ASP A 213 -0.52 -14.70 8.98
N GLN A 214 -1.03 -15.74 9.64
CA GLN A 214 -2.23 -16.46 9.22
C GLN A 214 -3.18 -16.52 10.41
N ILE A 215 -4.34 -15.90 10.26
CA ILE A 215 -5.34 -15.78 11.33
C ILE A 215 -6.72 -16.24 10.88
N GLU A 216 -7.51 -16.65 11.85
CA GLU A 216 -8.90 -17.07 11.65
C GLU A 216 -9.81 -15.92 12.06
N TRP A 217 -10.71 -15.52 11.17
CA TRP A 217 -11.57 -14.36 11.35
C TRP A 217 -13.02 -14.70 11.08
N ASP A 218 -13.94 -14.23 11.94
CA ASP A 218 -15.38 -14.32 11.68
C ASP A 218 -15.85 -13.13 10.85
N LEU A 219 -16.39 -13.39 9.66
CA LEU A 219 -16.86 -12.36 8.73
C LEU A 219 -18.02 -11.51 9.27
N ASN A 220 -18.72 -11.99 10.29
CA ASN A 220 -19.81 -11.29 10.96
C ASN A 220 -19.37 -10.66 12.30
N ASN A 221 -18.06 -10.63 12.60
CA ASN A 221 -17.57 -10.04 13.83
C ASN A 221 -17.73 -8.51 13.82
N GLU A 222 -18.54 -8.00 14.76
CA GLU A 222 -18.75 -6.57 15.01
C GLU A 222 -18.04 -6.10 16.30
N SER A 223 -17.53 -7.03 17.11
CA SER A 223 -16.99 -6.73 18.45
C SER A 223 -15.52 -6.35 18.46
N TYR A 224 -14.75 -6.84 17.48
CA TYR A 224 -13.31 -6.63 17.41
C TYR A 224 -12.91 -6.26 15.98
N THR A 225 -12.34 -5.08 15.82
CA THR A 225 -12.08 -4.50 14.49
C THR A 225 -10.65 -4.79 14.03
N PRO A 226 -10.38 -4.80 12.70
CA PRO A 226 -9.03 -4.94 12.18
C PRO A 226 -8.02 -3.93 12.72
N GLU A 227 -8.46 -2.71 13.06
CA GLU A 227 -7.62 -1.66 13.66
C GLU A 227 -7.20 -1.98 15.09
N GLN A 228 -8.10 -2.61 15.86
CA GLN A 228 -7.81 -3.08 17.22
C GLN A 228 -6.83 -4.26 17.16
N PHE A 229 -7.08 -5.22 16.28
CA PHE A 229 -6.14 -6.33 16.02
C PHE A 229 -4.75 -5.82 15.63
N ALA A 230 -4.69 -4.89 14.67
CA ALA A 230 -3.42 -4.32 14.24
C ALA A 230 -2.70 -3.55 15.37
N HIS A 231 -3.44 -2.88 16.25
CA HIS A 231 -2.86 -2.23 17.42
C HIS A 231 -2.21 -3.23 18.37
N ASP A 232 -2.91 -4.31 18.68
CA ASP A 232 -2.46 -5.31 19.66
C ASP A 232 -1.24 -6.07 19.10
N VAL A 233 -1.27 -6.47 17.82
CA VAL A 233 -0.11 -7.08 17.14
C VAL A 233 1.12 -6.17 17.17
N VAL A 234 0.95 -4.88 16.85
CA VAL A 234 2.07 -3.93 16.84
C VAL A 234 2.65 -3.73 18.23
N SER A 235 1.79 -3.66 19.26
CA SER A 235 2.18 -3.55 20.66
C SER A 235 2.94 -4.79 21.13
N ASP A 236 2.43 -5.98 20.82
CA ASP A 236 2.99 -7.26 21.29
C ASP A 236 4.32 -7.59 20.58
N MET A 237 4.43 -7.29 19.30
CA MET A 237 5.64 -7.54 18.51
C MET A 237 6.68 -6.42 18.60
N GLY A 238 6.34 -5.27 19.17
CA GLY A 238 7.22 -4.10 19.21
C GLY A 238 7.53 -3.53 17.81
N LEU A 239 6.56 -3.58 16.90
CA LEU A 239 6.70 -3.07 15.54
C LEU A 239 6.60 -1.55 15.47
N ALA A 240 7.09 -0.97 14.37
CA ALA A 240 6.92 0.45 14.11
C ALA A 240 5.42 0.80 13.96
N PRO A 241 4.98 2.01 14.40
CA PRO A 241 3.57 2.40 14.32
C PRO A 241 2.97 2.39 12.90
N GLU A 242 3.82 2.49 11.88
CA GLU A 242 3.44 2.40 10.46
C GLU A 242 2.81 1.04 10.09
N PHE A 243 3.14 -0.03 10.83
CA PHE A 243 2.52 -1.34 10.62
C PHE A 243 1.04 -1.37 10.99
N LYS A 244 0.59 -0.52 11.92
CA LYS A 244 -0.82 -0.50 12.37
C LYS A 244 -1.80 -0.23 11.22
N PRO A 245 -1.70 0.88 10.46
CA PRO A 245 -2.58 1.11 9.33
C PRO A 245 -2.39 0.07 8.22
N ALA A 246 -1.15 -0.35 7.95
CA ALA A 246 -0.88 -1.31 6.88
C ALA A 246 -1.49 -2.70 7.13
N ILE A 247 -1.43 -3.20 8.37
CA ILE A 247 -2.06 -4.47 8.78
C ILE A 247 -3.58 -4.34 8.72
N SER A 248 -4.16 -3.26 9.25
CA SER A 248 -5.61 -3.04 9.21
C SER A 248 -6.14 -3.04 7.77
N VAL A 249 -5.50 -2.27 6.88
CA VAL A 249 -5.88 -2.20 5.46
C VAL A 249 -5.74 -3.56 4.77
N ALA A 250 -4.68 -4.32 5.06
CA ALA A 250 -4.49 -5.66 4.51
C ALA A 250 -5.60 -6.64 4.94
N ILE A 251 -6.03 -6.58 6.20
CA ILE A 251 -7.12 -7.41 6.72
C ILE A 251 -8.45 -7.02 6.07
N HIS A 252 -8.80 -5.73 6.06
CA HIS A 252 -10.02 -5.23 5.40
C HIS A 252 -10.09 -5.67 3.93
N GLU A 253 -8.97 -5.62 3.21
CA GLU A 253 -8.90 -6.03 1.80
C GLU A 253 -9.19 -7.53 1.65
N GLN A 254 -8.59 -8.38 2.49
CA GLN A 254 -8.85 -9.82 2.45
C GLN A 254 -10.31 -10.13 2.79
N LEU A 255 -10.88 -9.48 3.80
CA LEU A 255 -12.28 -9.68 4.20
C LEU A 255 -13.24 -9.31 3.06
N LEU A 256 -13.03 -8.18 2.39
CA LEU A 256 -13.89 -7.77 1.28
C LEU A 256 -13.72 -8.65 0.04
N LYS A 257 -12.50 -9.09 -0.27
CA LYS A 257 -12.27 -10.07 -1.35
C LYS A 257 -12.98 -11.39 -1.08
N LEU A 258 -12.92 -11.87 0.17
CA LEU A 258 -13.66 -13.06 0.58
C LEU A 258 -15.16 -12.84 0.46
N LYS A 259 -15.71 -11.73 0.98
CA LYS A 259 -17.14 -11.39 0.82
C LYS A 259 -17.57 -11.38 -0.65
N LYS A 260 -16.74 -10.83 -1.55
CA LYS A 260 -16.96 -10.87 -3.00
C LYS A 260 -16.98 -12.29 -3.54
N GLU A 261 -16.00 -13.11 -3.17
CA GLU A 261 -15.96 -14.53 -3.58
C GLU A 261 -17.17 -15.33 -3.06
N TYR A 262 -17.64 -15.04 -1.85
CA TYR A 262 -18.86 -15.62 -1.28
C TYR A 262 -20.10 -15.38 -2.14
N VAL A 263 -20.25 -14.16 -2.67
CA VAL A 263 -21.37 -13.78 -3.53
C VAL A 263 -21.21 -14.35 -4.94
N GLU A 264 -20.00 -14.27 -5.50
CA GLU A 264 -19.75 -14.66 -6.89
C GLU A 264 -19.71 -16.18 -7.10
N ASN A 265 -19.26 -16.95 -6.09
CA ASN A 265 -19.11 -18.42 -6.18
C ASN A 265 -19.71 -19.17 -4.97
N PRO A 266 -21.03 -19.14 -4.74
CA PRO A 266 -21.64 -19.74 -3.55
C PRO A 266 -21.34 -21.25 -3.39
N GLN A 267 -21.20 -21.98 -4.50
CA GLN A 267 -20.96 -23.43 -4.49
C GLN A 267 -19.56 -23.80 -4.02
N LEU A 268 -18.53 -23.01 -4.39
CA LEU A 268 -17.14 -23.26 -4.00
C LEU A 268 -16.95 -23.05 -2.49
N ASN A 269 -17.70 -22.10 -1.94
CA ASN A 269 -17.64 -21.74 -0.53
C ASN A 269 -18.19 -22.81 0.40
N ILE A 270 -19.22 -23.57 -0.01
CA ILE A 270 -19.72 -24.71 0.78
C ILE A 270 -18.59 -25.75 0.94
N PHE A 271 -17.82 -26.03 -0.11
CA PHE A 271 -16.68 -26.95 -0.03
C PHE A 271 -15.53 -26.42 0.83
N GLN A 272 -15.24 -25.11 0.75
CA GLN A 272 -14.20 -24.51 1.58
C GLN A 272 -14.60 -24.44 3.06
N GLN A 273 -15.87 -24.17 3.38
CA GLN A 273 -16.38 -24.16 4.76
C GLN A 273 -16.40 -25.54 5.43
N HIS A 274 -16.68 -26.59 4.66
CA HIS A 274 -16.58 -27.96 5.16
C HIS A 274 -15.13 -28.41 5.37
N ASN A 275 -14.18 -27.88 4.59
CA ASN A 275 -12.76 -28.20 4.69
C ASN A 275 -11.96 -27.21 5.52
N LEU A 276 -12.57 -26.10 5.96
CA LEU A 276 -11.97 -25.18 6.89
C LEU A 276 -11.71 -26.00 8.15
N PRO A 277 -10.44 -26.22 8.49
CA PRO A 277 -10.14 -26.99 9.65
C PRO A 277 -10.62 -26.17 10.83
N ARG A 278 -11.77 -26.58 11.38
CA ARG A 278 -12.39 -26.05 12.58
C ARG A 278 -11.52 -26.42 13.78
N TYR A 279 -10.25 -26.00 13.77
CA TYR A 279 -9.22 -26.43 14.71
C TYR A 279 -9.56 -26.00 16.14
N ASN A 280 -10.39 -24.95 16.29
CA ASN A 280 -10.89 -24.47 17.58
C ASN A 280 -12.13 -25.25 18.09
N GLN A 281 -12.69 -26.18 17.29
CA GLN A 281 -13.83 -27.02 17.70
C GLN A 281 -13.41 -28.30 18.43
N CYS A 282 -12.11 -28.59 18.56
CA CYS A 282 -11.66 -29.86 19.15
C CYS A 282 -11.93 -30.01 20.67
N TYR A 283 -12.56 -29.02 21.31
CA TYR A 283 -13.08 -29.12 22.68
C TYR A 283 -14.54 -28.68 22.86
N GLN A 284 -15.29 -28.50 21.77
CA GLN A 284 -16.74 -28.42 21.88
C GLN A 284 -17.24 -29.85 22.13
N LYS A 285 -17.49 -30.18 23.41
CA LYS A 285 -18.24 -31.40 23.76
C LYS A 285 -19.47 -31.43 22.87
N GLN A 286 -19.73 -32.59 22.24
CA GLN A 286 -20.91 -32.78 21.39
C GLN A 286 -22.14 -32.10 21.99
N PRO A 287 -23.00 -31.46 21.18
CA PRO A 287 -24.13 -30.71 21.69
C PRO A 287 -25.06 -31.70 22.39
N ASN A 288 -25.03 -31.73 23.72
CA ASN A 288 -26.23 -32.09 24.45
C ASN A 288 -27.23 -30.98 24.12
N ILE A 289 -28.41 -31.40 23.67
CA ILE A 289 -29.52 -30.64 23.04
C ILE A 289 -29.97 -29.37 23.80
N TYR A 290 -29.38 -29.06 24.95
CA TYR A 290 -29.81 -28.01 25.87
C TYR A 290 -28.73 -26.99 26.26
N ASP A 291 -27.49 -27.11 25.78
CA ASP A 291 -26.44 -26.17 26.20
C ASP A 291 -25.34 -26.01 25.13
N VAL A 292 -25.59 -25.14 24.14
CA VAL A 292 -24.59 -24.70 23.16
C VAL A 292 -24.21 -23.27 23.49
N SER A 293 -23.33 -23.10 24.49
CA SER A 293 -22.50 -21.90 24.52
C SER A 293 -21.41 -22.10 23.47
N SER A 294 -21.64 -21.50 22.31
CA SER A 294 -20.72 -21.32 21.18
C SER A 294 -19.51 -20.43 21.53
N ASP A 295 -19.28 -20.10 22.80
CA ASP A 295 -18.44 -18.97 23.20
C ASP A 295 -16.99 -19.35 23.56
N TYR A 296 -16.64 -20.64 23.53
CA TYR A 296 -15.27 -21.09 23.83
C TYR A 296 -14.52 -21.47 22.56
N GLN A 297 -13.59 -20.61 22.15
CA GLN A 297 -12.53 -20.99 21.21
C GLN A 297 -11.62 -22.01 21.94
N GLY A 298 -11.69 -23.28 21.55
CA GLY A 298 -10.89 -24.34 22.14
C GLY A 298 -9.40 -24.23 21.80
N LEU A 299 -8.58 -25.10 22.40
CA LEU A 299 -7.16 -25.23 22.04
C LEU A 299 -7.04 -25.57 20.54
N ARG A 300 -6.14 -24.94 19.80
CA ARG A 300 -5.86 -25.31 18.40
C ARG A 300 -5.12 -26.66 18.38
N TYR A 301 -5.74 -27.69 17.79
CA TYR A 301 -5.04 -28.96 17.52
C TYR A 301 -4.52 -28.97 16.08
N ASP A 302 -3.23 -28.65 15.92
CA ASP A 302 -2.53 -28.75 14.64
C ASP A 302 -1.34 -29.73 14.78
N LYS A 303 -1.07 -30.50 13.72
CA LYS A 303 0.06 -31.46 13.70
C LYS A 303 1.41 -30.77 13.85
N ASP A 304 1.49 -29.53 13.38
CA ASP A 304 2.69 -28.70 13.41
C ASP A 304 2.70 -27.75 14.63
N ALA A 305 1.91 -28.06 15.67
CA ALA A 305 1.78 -27.25 16.89
C ALA A 305 1.44 -25.75 16.65
N GLY A 306 0.86 -25.43 15.50
CA GLY A 306 0.45 -24.06 15.16
C GLY A 306 1.57 -23.17 14.62
N GLU A 307 2.72 -23.71 14.20
CA GLU A 307 3.84 -22.93 13.64
C GLU A 307 3.41 -21.97 12.53
N LYS A 308 2.47 -22.39 11.67
CA LYS A 308 1.94 -21.57 10.56
C LYS A 308 1.04 -20.42 11.00
N TRP A 309 0.51 -20.46 12.22
CA TRP A 309 -0.45 -19.51 12.81
C TRP A 309 0.22 -18.55 13.80
N THR A 310 1.55 -18.44 13.70
CA THR A 310 2.35 -17.52 14.51
C THR A 310 2.78 -16.35 13.63
N PRO A 311 2.61 -15.10 14.10
CA PRO A 311 3.08 -13.94 13.36
C PRO A 311 4.61 -13.95 13.30
N ARG A 312 5.15 -13.59 12.14
CA ARG A 312 6.60 -13.57 11.87
C ARG A 312 7.00 -12.28 11.18
N VAL A 313 8.18 -11.78 11.54
CA VAL A 313 8.78 -10.59 10.95
C VAL A 313 10.14 -10.98 10.39
N GLU A 314 10.27 -10.86 9.08
CA GLU A 314 11.50 -11.14 8.35
C GLU A 314 12.14 -9.83 7.88
N PHE A 315 13.47 -9.77 7.91
CA PHE A 315 14.22 -8.68 7.30
C PHE A 315 14.65 -9.10 5.91
N LEU A 316 14.15 -8.38 4.90
CA LEU A 316 14.45 -8.62 3.51
C LEU A 316 15.53 -7.67 3.00
N SER A 317 16.41 -8.20 2.16
CA SER A 317 17.32 -7.40 1.36
C SER A 317 16.57 -6.67 0.24
N GLN A 318 17.14 -5.56 -0.25
CA GLN A 318 16.57 -4.80 -1.38
C GLN A 318 16.31 -5.68 -2.61
N TRP A 319 17.19 -6.65 -2.87
CA TRP A 319 17.04 -7.57 -3.99
C TRP A 319 15.88 -8.56 -3.79
N GLU A 320 15.67 -9.06 -2.57
CA GLU A 320 14.54 -9.95 -2.26
C GLU A 320 13.21 -9.21 -2.36
N ILE A 321 13.17 -7.94 -1.92
CA ILE A 321 12.02 -7.05 -2.05
C ILE A 321 11.69 -6.85 -3.53
N GLU A 322 12.67 -6.45 -4.34
CA GLU A 322 12.48 -6.23 -5.78
C GLU A 322 12.02 -7.50 -6.50
N LYS A 323 12.64 -8.65 -6.19
CA LYS A 323 12.26 -9.95 -6.75
C LYS A 323 10.81 -10.31 -6.40
N ARG A 324 10.40 -10.15 -5.13
CA ARG A 324 9.03 -10.40 -4.68
C ARG A 324 8.03 -9.43 -5.32
N GLU A 325 8.39 -8.15 -5.47
CA GLU A 325 7.55 -7.16 -6.14
C GLU A 325 7.29 -7.55 -7.59
N ILE A 326 8.34 -7.90 -8.33
CA ILE A 326 8.25 -8.34 -9.73
C ILE A 326 7.41 -9.62 -9.84
N GLU A 327 7.60 -10.57 -8.93
CA GLU A 327 6.83 -11.81 -8.91
C GLU A 327 5.35 -11.56 -8.58
N ARG A 328 5.05 -10.71 -7.61
CA ARG A 328 3.69 -10.29 -7.26
C ARG A 328 3.02 -9.60 -8.44
N GLU A 329 3.70 -8.66 -9.08
CA GLU A 329 3.19 -7.94 -10.25
C GLU A 329 2.96 -8.89 -11.44
N ARG A 330 3.87 -9.85 -11.66
CA ARG A 330 3.69 -10.90 -12.66
C ARG A 330 2.48 -11.79 -12.35
N ASN A 331 2.27 -12.14 -11.08
CA ASN A 331 1.13 -12.93 -10.65
C ASN A 331 -0.18 -12.15 -10.83
N ILE A 332 -0.22 -10.87 -10.45
CA ILE A 332 -1.37 -9.98 -10.70
C ILE A 332 -1.69 -9.91 -12.20
N ARG A 333 -0.68 -9.74 -13.06
CA ARG A 333 -0.88 -9.76 -14.53
C ARG A 333 -1.34 -11.12 -15.05
N ARG A 334 -0.95 -12.23 -14.41
CA ARG A 334 -1.44 -13.57 -14.75
C ARG A 334 -2.91 -13.72 -14.37
N MET A 335 -3.26 -13.41 -13.12
CA MET A 335 -4.63 -13.46 -12.61
C MET A 335 -5.58 -12.56 -13.41
N LYS A 336 -5.16 -11.33 -13.76
CA LYS A 336 -5.94 -10.45 -14.65
C LYS A 336 -6.21 -11.09 -16.02
N ARG A 337 -5.22 -11.75 -16.61
CA ARG A 337 -5.39 -12.47 -17.90
C ARG A 337 -6.30 -13.69 -17.76
N GLU A 338 -6.21 -14.43 -16.67
CA GLU A 338 -7.07 -15.60 -16.39
C GLU A 338 -8.52 -15.18 -16.14
N SER A 339 -8.74 -14.05 -15.46
CA SER A 339 -10.06 -13.43 -15.26
C SER A 339 -10.70 -12.97 -16.58
N MET A 340 -9.93 -12.30 -17.45
CA MET A 340 -10.41 -11.92 -18.79
C MET A 340 -10.79 -13.13 -19.66
N ARG A 341 -10.01 -14.22 -19.60
CA ARG A 341 -10.31 -15.46 -20.34
C ARG A 341 -11.60 -16.14 -19.86
N HIS A 342 -11.85 -16.15 -18.55
CA HIS A 342 -13.10 -16.67 -18.00
C HIS A 342 -14.33 -15.87 -18.46
N GLY A 343 -14.19 -14.55 -18.68
CA GLY A 343 -15.23 -13.71 -19.29
C GLY A 343 -15.52 -14.07 -20.76
N GLU A 344 -14.48 -14.32 -21.56
CA GLU A 344 -14.63 -14.69 -22.98
C GLU A 344 -15.28 -16.07 -23.17
N ASP A 345 -14.94 -17.06 -22.35
CA ASP A 345 -15.56 -18.39 -22.44
C ASP A 345 -17.04 -18.38 -22.05
N ARG A 346 -17.46 -17.52 -21.10
CA ARG A 346 -18.89 -17.31 -20.80
C ARG A 346 -19.62 -16.69 -21.98
N ASN A 347 -19.02 -15.72 -22.67
CA ASN A 347 -19.60 -15.09 -23.85
C ASN A 347 -19.66 -16.03 -25.06
N LYS A 348 -18.62 -16.84 -25.30
CA LYS A 348 -18.64 -17.87 -26.35
C LYS A 348 -19.72 -18.92 -26.08
N ARG A 349 -19.85 -19.42 -24.84
CA ARG A 349 -20.90 -20.37 -24.45
C ARG A 349 -22.32 -19.80 -24.64
N ARG A 350 -22.55 -18.52 -24.32
CA ARG A 350 -23.82 -17.82 -24.59
C ARG A 350 -24.09 -17.65 -26.09
N ALA A 351 -23.06 -17.34 -26.89
CA ALA A 351 -23.19 -17.18 -28.34
C ALA A 351 -23.52 -18.53 -29.03
N THR A 352 -22.88 -19.63 -28.62
CA THR A 352 -23.23 -20.97 -29.13
C THR A 352 -24.65 -21.38 -28.74
N ARG A 353 -25.12 -21.02 -27.54
CA ARG A 353 -26.48 -21.38 -27.09
C ARG A 353 -27.56 -20.65 -27.90
N ARG A 354 -27.38 -19.35 -28.17
CA ARG A 354 -28.28 -18.57 -29.04
C ARG A 354 -28.35 -19.10 -30.48
N LYS A 355 -27.26 -19.67 -30.99
CA LYS A 355 -27.20 -20.22 -32.35
C LYS A 355 -28.02 -21.51 -32.49
N TYR A 356 -28.08 -22.32 -31.43
CA TYR A 356 -28.91 -23.55 -31.43
C TYR A 356 -30.42 -23.27 -31.27
N ASP A 357 -30.80 -22.20 -30.57
CA ASP A 357 -32.21 -21.83 -30.40
C ASP A 357 -32.83 -21.26 -31.69
N ASP A 358 -32.02 -20.66 -32.57
CA ASP A 358 -32.47 -20.10 -33.87
C ASP A 358 -32.59 -21.17 -34.97
N ASP A 359 -31.76 -22.22 -34.90
CA ASP A 359 -31.83 -23.37 -35.82
C ASP A 359 -32.96 -24.36 -35.44
N GLY A 360 -33.54 -24.26 -34.24
CA GLY A 360 -34.66 -25.09 -33.77
C GLY A 360 -36.06 -24.62 -34.17
N LEU A 361 -36.18 -23.44 -34.79
CA LEU A 361 -37.45 -22.83 -35.22
C LEU A 361 -37.70 -22.91 -36.73
N ARG A 362 -36.87 -23.67 -37.46
CA ARG A 362 -37.08 -23.98 -38.88
C ARG A 362 -37.25 -25.48 -39.10
N LEU A 363 -38.41 -26.00 -38.71
CA LEU A 363 -38.99 -27.23 -39.25
C LEU A 363 -40.50 -27.08 -39.40
#